data_AF-A0A545U886-F1
#
_entry.id   AF-A0A545U886-F1
#
_cell.length_a   1.000
_cell.length_b   1.000
_cell.length_c   1.000
_cell.angle_alpha   90.00
_cell.angle_beta   90.00
_cell.angle_gamma   90.00
#
_symmetry.space_group_name_H-M   'P 1'
#
loop_
_entity.id
_entity.type
_entity.pdbx_description
1 polymer ?
#
loop_
_entity_poly.entity_id
_entity_poly.type
_entity_poly.pdbx_seq_one_letter_code
_entity_poly.pdbx_strand_id
1 'polypeptide(L)'
;MPDWNITLIDTLTNLFSTERFMPHGYCFLWQQELLWMHVIGDIAIAIAYFSIPITILYLLRKNRQTMPYRWVFNMFAIFIFLCGATHLIELVTLWYPIYYLEGLMKVLTAAVSVATAIMIFPLIPALMKKFSQLSSLTQTAEHVD
;
A
#
# COMPACT_ATOMS: atom_id res chain seq x y z
N MET A 1 -0.97 5.73 -39.86
CA MET A 1 -0.45 4.98 -38.70
C MET A 1 -0.70 5.86 -37.48
N PRO A 2 -1.21 5.35 -36.35
CA PRO A 2 -1.40 6.18 -35.16
C PRO A 2 -0.03 6.50 -34.58
N ASP A 3 0.27 7.78 -34.41
CA ASP A 3 1.49 8.25 -33.76
C ASP A 3 1.37 7.96 -32.25
N TRP A 4 1.77 6.75 -31.87
CA TRP A 4 1.76 6.23 -30.50
C TRP A 4 2.38 7.18 -29.47
N ASN A 5 3.32 8.03 -29.90
CA ASN A 5 3.94 9.04 -29.06
C ASN A 5 2.97 10.17 -28.67
N ILE A 6 2.07 10.57 -29.57
CA ILE A 6 1.09 11.65 -29.33
C ILE A 6 -0.01 11.16 -28.38
N THR A 7 -0.50 9.93 -28.55
CA THR A 7 -1.52 9.35 -27.66
C THR A 7 -1.04 9.14 -26.23
N LEU A 8 0.25 8.80 -26.03
CA LEU A 8 0.85 8.65 -24.69
C LEU A 8 1.00 9.99 -24.00
N ILE A 9 1.46 11.01 -24.73
CA ILE A 9 1.57 12.37 -24.20
C ILE A 9 0.18 12.88 -23.82
N ASP A 10 -0.83 12.68 -24.68
CA ASP A 10 -2.22 13.08 -24.41
C ASP A 10 -2.82 12.37 -23.19
N THR A 11 -2.54 11.07 -23.01
CA THR A 11 -3.00 10.32 -21.82
C THR A 11 -2.29 10.77 -20.55
N LEU A 12 -0.98 11.03 -20.61
CA LEU A 12 -0.23 11.59 -19.49
C LEU A 12 -0.72 13.00 -19.14
N THR A 13 -0.96 13.87 -20.12
CA THR A 13 -1.50 15.21 -19.87
C THR A 13 -2.90 15.16 -19.28
N ASN A 14 -3.74 14.21 -19.69
CA ASN A 14 -5.07 14.04 -19.10
C ASN A 14 -5.00 13.54 -17.65
N LEU A 15 -4.03 12.66 -17.31
CA LEU A 15 -3.79 12.20 -15.93
C LEU A 15 -3.41 13.35 -14.98
N PHE A 16 -2.70 14.37 -15.48
CA PHE A 16 -2.32 15.58 -14.73
C PHE A 16 -3.23 16.79 -15.00
N SER A 17 -4.35 16.60 -15.73
CA SER A 17 -5.24 17.70 -16.06
C SER A 17 -5.94 18.25 -14.82
N THR A 18 -5.80 19.55 -14.58
CA THR A 18 -6.40 20.27 -13.44
C THR A 18 -7.46 21.28 -13.87
N GLU A 19 -7.66 21.48 -15.17
CA GLU A 19 -8.41 22.62 -15.72
C GLU A 19 -9.93 22.59 -15.49
N ARG A 20 -10.51 21.44 -15.09
CA ARG A 20 -11.96 21.29 -14.89
C ARG A 20 -12.37 21.05 -13.44
N PHE A 21 -11.42 21.00 -12.51
CA PHE A 21 -11.69 20.58 -11.14
C PHE A 21 -11.26 21.64 -10.13
N MET A 22 -12.01 21.72 -9.04
CA MET A 22 -11.72 22.62 -7.93
C MET A 22 -10.82 21.90 -6.92
N PRO A 23 -9.75 22.51 -6.39
CA PRO A 23 -8.89 21.89 -5.37
C PRO A 23 -9.69 21.54 -4.11
N HIS A 24 -9.30 20.46 -3.41
CA HIS A 24 -10.01 20.04 -2.19
C HIS A 24 -10.00 21.11 -1.09
N GLY A 25 -8.99 22.00 -1.05
CA GLY A 25 -8.97 23.14 -0.14
C GLY A 25 -10.21 24.07 -0.23
N TYR A 26 -10.83 24.15 -1.41
CA TYR A 26 -12.03 24.95 -1.62
C TYR A 26 -13.28 24.30 -1.01
N CYS A 27 -13.36 22.97 -1.03
CA CYS A 27 -14.42 22.21 -0.36
C CYS A 27 -14.34 22.32 1.17
N PHE A 28 -13.13 22.51 1.71
CA PHE A 28 -12.90 22.77 3.14
C PHE A 28 -13.11 24.24 3.55
N LEU A 29 -13.63 25.09 2.66
CA LEU A 29 -13.79 26.54 2.89
C LEU A 29 -12.48 27.23 3.34
N TRP A 30 -11.31 26.63 3.06
CA TRP A 30 -10.03 27.08 3.61
C TRP A 30 -10.00 27.24 5.13
N GLN A 31 -10.82 26.47 5.87
CA GLN A 31 -10.71 26.41 7.33
C GLN A 31 -9.35 25.81 7.71
N GLN A 32 -8.46 26.68 8.18
CA GLN A 32 -7.06 26.36 8.44
C GLN A 32 -6.90 25.16 9.39
N GLU A 33 -7.78 25.05 10.40
CA GLU A 33 -7.75 23.95 11.38
C GLU A 33 -7.93 22.58 10.70
N LEU A 34 -8.92 22.46 9.82
CA LEU A 34 -9.25 21.20 9.17
C LEU A 34 -8.19 20.81 8.12
N LEU A 35 -7.66 21.81 7.41
CA LEU A 35 -6.60 21.61 6.43
C LEU A 35 -5.30 21.12 7.10
N TRP A 36 -4.91 21.70 8.25
CA TRP A 36 -3.73 21.25 9.00
C TRP A 36 -3.90 19.83 9.55
N MET A 37 -5.09 19.43 9.99
CA MET A 37 -5.35 18.05 10.44
C MET A 37 -5.10 17.04 9.31
N HIS A 38 -5.59 17.32 8.10
CA HIS A 38 -5.35 16.47 6.94
C HIS A 38 -3.87 16.46 6.55
N VAL A 39 -3.23 17.63 6.45
CA VAL A 39 -1.82 17.74 6.06
C VAL A 39 -0.90 16.98 7.02
N ILE A 40 -1.06 17.18 8.33
CA ILE A 40 -0.22 16.52 9.34
C ILE A 40 -0.51 15.01 9.36
N GLY A 41 -1.78 14.62 9.24
CA GLY A 41 -2.19 13.22 9.16
C GLY A 41 -1.57 12.51 7.97
N ASP A 42 -1.73 13.06 6.77
CA ASP A 42 -1.23 12.45 5.52
C ASP A 42 0.30 12.39 5.50
N ILE A 43 1.00 13.41 6.01
CA ILE A 43 2.47 13.38 6.13
C ILE A 43 2.91 12.30 7.13
N ALA A 44 2.28 12.22 8.30
CA ALA A 44 2.63 11.23 9.31
C ALA A 44 2.38 9.80 8.82
N ILE A 45 1.25 9.57 8.14
CA ILE A 45 0.92 8.28 7.52
C ILE A 45 1.90 7.95 6.41
N ALA A 46 2.18 8.89 5.50
CA ALA A 46 3.15 8.68 4.42
C ALA A 46 4.52 8.27 4.96
N ILE A 47 5.05 8.97 5.97
CA ILE A 47 6.34 8.63 6.60
C ILE A 47 6.30 7.21 7.19
N ALA A 48 5.25 6.87 7.94
CA ALA A 48 5.10 5.54 8.50
C ALA A 48 5.04 4.46 7.40
N TYR A 49 4.27 4.72 6.33
CA TYR A 49 4.00 3.76 5.27
C TYR A 49 5.17 3.62 4.28
N PHE A 50 6.12 4.55 4.22
CA PHE A 50 7.40 4.31 3.56
C PHE A 50 8.41 3.60 4.46
N SER A 51 8.40 3.87 5.77
CA SER A 51 9.33 3.26 6.73
C SER A 51 9.09 1.76 6.95
N ILE A 52 7.83 1.34 7.05
CA ILE A 52 7.44 -0.07 7.24
C ILE A 52 7.96 -0.98 6.11
N PRO A 53 7.67 -0.74 4.81
CA PRO A 53 8.13 -1.60 3.74
C PRO A 53 9.66 -1.62 3.62
N ILE A 54 10.36 -0.52 3.87
CA ILE A 54 11.83 -0.50 3.93
C ILE A 54 12.34 -1.48 5.00
N THR A 55 11.74 -1.45 6.19
CA THR A 55 12.09 -2.33 7.30
C THR A 55 11.80 -3.80 6.98
N ILE A 56 10.63 -4.09 6.39
CA ILE A 56 10.25 -5.44 5.96
C ILE A 56 11.23 -5.96 4.91
N LEU A 57 11.55 -5.17 3.89
CA LEU A 57 12.48 -5.55 2.83
C LEU A 57 13.90 -5.78 3.37
N TYR A 58 14.35 -4.95 4.31
CA TYR A 58 15.63 -5.13 4.99
C TYR A 58 15.68 -6.46 5.75
N LEU A 59 14.64 -6.76 6.55
CA LEU A 59 14.55 -8.02 7.30
C LEU A 59 14.49 -9.24 6.37
N LEU A 60 13.69 -9.17 5.30
CA LEU A 60 13.59 -10.23 4.30
C LEU A 60 14.92 -10.44 3.56
N ARG A 61 15.72 -9.39 3.36
CA ARG A 61 17.04 -9.48 2.74
C ARG A 61 18.07 -10.08 3.69
N LYS A 62 17.98 -9.80 4.99
CA LYS A 62 18.87 -10.40 6.00
C LYS A 62 18.55 -11.87 6.26
N ASN A 63 17.27 -12.24 6.29
CA ASN A 63 16.82 -13.58 6.70
C ASN A 63 16.36 -14.44 5.51
N ARG A 64 17.06 -14.35 4.36
CA ARG A 64 16.62 -14.97 3.08
C ARG A 64 16.37 -16.48 3.16
N GLN A 65 17.10 -17.20 4.02
CA GLN A 65 17.08 -18.66 4.07
C GLN A 65 16.11 -19.26 5.10
N THR A 66 15.59 -18.46 6.04
CA THR A 66 14.84 -18.96 7.20
C THR A 66 13.32 -18.71 7.13
N MET A 67 12.85 -17.83 6.24
CA MET A 67 11.43 -17.48 6.15
C MET A 67 10.69 -18.25 5.05
N PRO A 68 9.75 -19.14 5.38
CA PRO A 68 8.74 -19.60 4.44
C PRO A 68 7.73 -18.47 4.13
N TYR A 69 7.18 -18.43 2.92
CA TYR A 69 6.16 -17.45 2.48
C TYR A 69 6.61 -15.99 2.33
N ARG A 70 7.87 -15.74 1.93
CA ARG A 70 8.43 -14.40 1.66
C ARG A 70 7.62 -13.55 0.68
N TRP A 71 6.92 -14.20 -0.25
CA TRP A 71 6.08 -13.55 -1.23
C TRP A 71 4.91 -12.76 -0.59
N VAL A 72 4.36 -13.24 0.53
CA VAL A 72 3.29 -12.53 1.26
C VAL A 72 3.81 -11.22 1.85
N PHE A 73 5.00 -11.25 2.44
CA PHE A 73 5.63 -10.03 2.98
C PHE A 73 5.97 -9.02 1.87
N ASN A 74 6.37 -9.47 0.69
CA ASN A 74 6.59 -8.58 -0.46
C ASN A 74 5.27 -7.95 -0.93
N MET A 75 4.19 -8.72 -1.05
CA MET A 75 2.87 -8.17 -1.40
C MET A 75 2.37 -7.17 -0.36
N PHE A 76 2.55 -7.48 0.93
CA PHE A 76 2.18 -6.59 2.00
C PHE A 76 3.00 -5.29 1.98
N ALA A 77 4.31 -5.38 1.70
CA ALA A 77 5.16 -4.20 1.54
C ALA A 77 4.73 -3.34 0.34
N ILE A 78 4.37 -3.95 -0.79
CA ILE A 78 3.87 -3.24 -1.98
C ILE A 78 2.53 -2.58 -1.66
N PHE A 79 1.61 -3.29 -1.00
CA PHE A 79 0.32 -2.75 -0.59
C PHE A 79 0.49 -1.51 0.31
N ILE A 80 1.33 -1.59 1.36
CA ILE A 80 1.58 -0.46 2.27
C ILE A 80 2.23 0.71 1.52
N PHE A 81 3.19 0.43 0.63
CA PHE A 81 3.83 1.47 -0.17
C PHE A 81 2.83 2.20 -1.08
N LEU A 82 1.93 1.46 -1.74
CA LEU A 82 0.88 2.04 -2.57
C LEU A 82 -0.08 2.91 -1.74
N CYS A 83 -0.47 2.46 -0.54
CA CYS A 83 -1.26 3.27 0.39
C CYS A 83 -0.53 4.57 0.80
N GLY A 84 0.78 4.50 1.05
CA GLY A 84 1.57 5.70 1.37
C GLY A 84 1.61 6.67 0.21
N ALA A 85 1.74 6.16 -1.02
CA ALA A 85 1.69 6.96 -2.23
C ALA A 85 0.32 7.63 -2.45
N THR A 86 -0.80 6.95 -2.13
CA THR A 86 -2.13 7.58 -2.20
C THR A 86 -2.26 8.76 -1.24
N HIS A 87 -1.73 8.67 -0.02
CA HIS A 87 -1.74 9.80 0.94
C HIS A 87 -0.90 10.99 0.48
N LEU A 88 0.26 10.75 -0.17
CA LEU A 88 1.03 11.83 -0.76
C LEU A 88 0.29 12.52 -1.92
N ILE A 89 -0.44 11.75 -2.73
CA ILE A 89 -1.23 12.30 -3.83
C ILE A 89 -2.41 13.09 -3.27
N GLU A 90 -3.10 12.58 -2.24
CA GLU A 90 -4.17 13.31 -1.53
C GLU A 90 -3.65 14.65 -0.99
N LEU A 91 -2.48 14.64 -0.35
CA LEU A 91 -1.80 15.86 0.09
C LEU A 91 -1.57 16.84 -1.07
N VAL A 92 -1.03 16.39 -2.20
CA VAL A 92 -0.83 17.25 -3.39
C VAL A 92 -2.17 17.74 -3.97
N THR A 93 -3.22 16.91 -3.94
CA THR A 93 -4.55 17.25 -4.46
C THR A 93 -5.28 18.35 -3.70
N LEU A 94 -4.84 18.66 -2.47
CA LEU A 94 -5.30 19.82 -1.73
C LEU A 94 -5.00 21.13 -2.48
N TRP A 95 -3.85 21.22 -3.15
CA TRP A 95 -3.42 22.39 -3.92
C TRP A 95 -3.62 22.24 -5.43
N TYR A 96 -3.38 21.04 -5.98
CA TYR A 96 -3.47 20.77 -7.42
C TYR A 96 -4.45 19.64 -7.70
N PRO A 97 -5.63 19.88 -8.31
CA PRO A 97 -6.72 18.90 -8.38
C PRO A 97 -6.47 17.77 -9.41
N ILE A 98 -5.44 16.95 -9.18
CA ILE A 98 -5.03 15.81 -9.99
C ILE A 98 -5.84 14.55 -9.67
N TYR A 99 -7.18 14.68 -9.66
CA TYR A 99 -8.12 13.63 -9.24
C TYR A 99 -8.05 12.34 -10.06
N TYR A 100 -7.67 12.42 -11.34
CA TYR A 100 -7.48 11.23 -12.18
C TYR A 100 -6.34 10.34 -11.68
N LEU A 101 -5.21 10.95 -11.29
CA LEU A 101 -4.08 10.22 -10.73
C LEU A 101 -4.41 9.62 -9.36
N GLU A 102 -5.09 10.39 -8.52
CA GLU A 102 -5.57 9.94 -7.21
C GLU A 102 -6.50 8.72 -7.34
N GLY A 103 -7.50 8.82 -8.23
CA GLY A 103 -8.44 7.73 -8.50
C GLY A 103 -7.75 6.49 -9.05
N LEU A 104 -6.81 6.64 -9.99
CA LEU A 104 -6.04 5.52 -10.54
C LEU A 104 -5.24 4.81 -9.44
N MET A 105 -4.56 5.56 -8.57
CA MET A 105 -3.78 5.01 -7.48
C MET A 105 -4.68 4.30 -6.45
N LYS A 106 -5.86 4.85 -6.13
CA LYS A 106 -6.86 4.15 -5.28
C LYS A 106 -7.31 2.83 -5.89
N VAL A 107 -7.56 2.77 -7.20
CA VAL A 107 -7.93 1.53 -7.90
C VAL A 107 -6.80 0.51 -7.85
N LEU A 108 -5.55 0.93 -8.10
CA LEU A 108 -4.38 0.06 -8.00
C LEU A 108 -4.19 -0.48 -6.59
N THR A 109 -4.29 0.39 -5.58
CA THR A 109 -4.22 0.01 -4.17
C THR A 109 -5.30 -1.02 -3.83
N ALA A 110 -6.56 -0.77 -4.22
CA ALA A 110 -7.67 -1.69 -3.99
C ALA A 110 -7.47 -3.05 -4.67
N ALA A 111 -6.98 -3.07 -5.91
CA ALA A 111 -6.67 -4.30 -6.63
C ALA A 111 -5.61 -5.13 -5.89
N VAL A 112 -4.54 -4.49 -5.43
CA VAL A 112 -3.48 -5.14 -4.64
C VAL A 112 -4.00 -5.61 -3.28
N SER A 113 -4.86 -4.84 -2.60
CA SER A 113 -5.49 -5.23 -1.33
C SER A 113 -6.32 -6.50 -1.48
N VAL A 114 -7.19 -6.53 -2.50
CA VAL A 114 -8.08 -7.66 -2.76
C VAL A 114 -7.26 -8.90 -3.12
N ALA A 115 -6.27 -8.75 -4.00
CA ALA A 115 -5.38 -9.85 -4.36
C ALA A 115 -4.64 -10.40 -3.12
N THR A 116 -4.14 -9.52 -2.24
CA THR A 116 -3.47 -9.91 -1.00
C THR A 116 -4.41 -10.64 -0.06
N ALA A 117 -5.65 -10.17 0.12
CA ALA A 117 -6.66 -10.81 0.98
C ALA A 117 -7.02 -12.22 0.49
N ILE A 118 -7.24 -12.39 -0.82
CA ILE A 118 -7.55 -13.69 -1.43
C ILE A 118 -6.40 -14.68 -1.21
N MET A 119 -5.15 -14.24 -1.31
CA MET A 119 -3.99 -15.12 -1.19
C MET A 119 -3.62 -15.45 0.27
N ILE A 120 -3.98 -14.60 1.23
CA ILE A 120 -3.77 -14.87 2.66
C ILE A 120 -4.80 -15.88 3.21
N PHE A 121 -6.05 -15.83 2.74
CA PHE A 121 -7.12 -16.70 3.23
C PHE A 121 -6.78 -18.20 3.29
N PRO A 122 -6.21 -18.83 2.24
CA PRO A 122 -5.81 -20.25 2.28
C PRO A 122 -4.56 -20.52 3.13
N LEU A 123 -3.81 -19.50 3.53
CA LEU A 123 -2.58 -19.65 4.30
C LEU A 123 -2.86 -19.96 5.78
N ILE A 124 -3.98 -19.48 6.31
CA ILE A 124 -4.40 -19.66 7.71
C ILE A 124 -4.52 -21.16 8.08
N PRO A 125 -5.30 -21.99 7.38
CA PRO A 125 -5.42 -23.41 7.73
C PRO A 125 -4.09 -24.17 7.60
N ALA A 126 -3.23 -23.79 6.64
CA ALA A 126 -1.92 -24.39 6.45
C ALA A 126 -0.97 -24.10 7.64
N LEU A 127 -1.00 -22.88 8.16
CA LEU A 127 -0.21 -22.49 9.34
C LEU A 127 -0.70 -23.19 10.61
N MET A 128 -2.02 -23.28 10.80
CA MET A 128 -2.61 -23.98 11.95
C MET A 128 -2.20 -25.46 12.01
N LYS A 129 -2.22 -26.15 10.87
CA LYS A 129 -1.80 -27.56 10.78
C LYS A 129 -0.33 -27.75 11.16
N LYS A 130 0.54 -26.81 10.76
CA LYS A 130 1.98 -26.89 11.06
C LYS A 130 2.25 -26.60 12.55
N PHE A 131 1.52 -25.64 13.13
CA PHE A 131 1.64 -25.33 14.56
C PHE A 131 1.16 -26.49 15.44
N SER A 132 0.03 -27.12 15.11
CA SER A 132 -0.47 -28.30 15.85
C SER A 132 0.50 -29.49 15.80
N GLN A 133 1.21 -29.67 14.67
CA GLN A 133 2.24 -30.69 14.55
C GLN A 133 3.44 -30.38 15.46
N LEU A 134 3.93 -29.13 15.45
CA LEU A 134 5.04 -28.73 16.30
C LEU A 134 4.70 -28.90 17.79
N SER A 135 3.50 -28.49 18.22
CA SER A 135 3.09 -28.67 19.62
C SER A 135 3.04 -30.14 20.04
N SER A 136 2.60 -31.03 19.14
CA SER A 136 2.60 -32.48 19.42
C SER A 136 4.02 -33.05 19.56
N LEU A 137 4.97 -32.61 18.73
CA LEU A 137 6.37 -33.05 18.78
C LEU A 137 7.07 -32.57 20.06
N THR A 138 6.81 -31.33 20.48
CA THR A 138 7.36 -30.78 21.72
C THR A 138 6.83 -31.56 22.94
N GLN A 139 5.53 -31.88 22.97
CA GLN A 139 4.93 -32.60 24.09
C GLN A 139 5.41 -34.06 24.18
N THR A 140 5.67 -34.72 23.05
CA THR A 140 6.29 -36.06 23.05
C THR A 140 7.74 -36.07 23.50
N ALA A 141 8.50 -35.00 23.21
CA ALA A 141 9.89 -34.90 23.64
C ALA A 141 10.00 -34.71 25.17
N GLU A 142 9.11 -33.92 25.76
CA GLU A 142 9.09 -33.65 27.21
C GLU A 142 8.66 -34.86 28.06
N HIS A 143 8.02 -35.87 27.48
CA HIS A 143 7.54 -37.06 28.20
C HIS A 143 8.51 -38.25 28.15
N VAL A 144 9.59 -38.15 27.38
CA VAL A 144 10.61 -39.20 27.20
C VAL A 144 11.87 -38.95 28.05
N ASP A 145 12.03 -37.73 28.56
CA ASP A 145 13.08 -37.32 29.52
C ASP A 145 12.59 -37.42 30.98
#